data_AF-A0A5C6VAL2-F1
#
_entry.id   AF-A0A5C6VAL2-F1
#
_cell.length_a   1.000
_cell.length_b   1.000
_cell.length_c   1.000
_cell.angle_alpha   90.00
_cell.angle_beta   90.00
_cell.angle_gamma   90.00
#
_symmetry.space_group_name_H-M   'P 1'
#
loop_
_entity.id
_entity.type
_entity.pdbx_description
1 polymer ?
#
loop_
_entity_poly.entity_id
_entity_poly.type
_entity_poly.pdbx_seq_one_letter_code
_entity_poly.pdbx_strand_id
1 'polypeptide(L)'
;MKKYEKMLIALKDSEFNCFSNKGDWLYIANNKDTKKGLFRLVNYIHYFVSINDQRMPSEIGVVKKINGHITARELAELDYKSREKDLTLLTDESVKEYEWFLEKVNAQPEHTPMAVTWLEKTFPRKEKELRVHKKFFTGLSKEEKKELFEFEF
;
A
#
# COMPACT_ATOMS: atom_id res chain seq x y z
N MET A 1 5.07 19.85 8.72
CA MET A 1 4.85 18.47 8.26
C MET A 1 3.90 18.50 7.07
N LYS A 2 4.23 17.82 5.97
CA LYS A 2 3.40 17.84 4.74
C LYS A 2 2.05 17.15 5.00
N LYS A 3 1.02 17.61 4.30
CA LYS A 3 -0.34 17.08 4.33
C LYS A 3 -0.64 16.43 2.98
N TYR A 4 -1.25 15.26 3.01
CA TYR A 4 -1.53 14.44 1.85
C TYR A 4 -3.04 14.18 1.75
N GLU A 5 -3.61 14.37 0.57
CA GLU A 5 -5.07 14.27 0.34
C GLU A 5 -5.47 12.95 -0.30
N LYS A 6 -4.50 12.10 -0.67
CA LYS A 6 -4.74 10.78 -1.23
C LYS A 6 -4.12 9.70 -0.38
N MET A 7 -4.79 8.56 -0.33
CA MET A 7 -4.34 7.35 0.34
C MET A 7 -4.49 6.15 -0.60
N LEU A 8 -3.75 5.08 -0.30
CA LEU A 8 -3.90 3.81 -0.99
C LEU A 8 -5.01 3.00 -0.30
N ILE A 9 -6.04 2.65 -1.07
CA ILE A 9 -7.28 2.03 -0.58
C ILE A 9 -7.44 0.63 -1.17
N ALA A 10 -7.91 -0.31 -0.35
CA ALA A 10 -8.23 -1.66 -0.77
C ALA A 10 -9.51 -1.74 -1.61
N LEU A 11 -9.50 -2.62 -2.63
CA LEU A 11 -10.65 -2.87 -3.51
C LEU A 11 -11.40 -4.20 -3.22
N LYS A 12 -10.82 -5.09 -2.41
CA LYS A 12 -11.26 -6.48 -2.11
C LYS A 12 -11.62 -7.29 -3.36
N ASP A 13 -10.64 -8.00 -3.90
CA ASP A 13 -10.79 -8.86 -5.07
C ASP A 13 -9.80 -10.03 -5.02
N SER A 14 -10.31 -11.26 -4.87
CA SER A 14 -9.48 -12.45 -4.76
C SER A 14 -8.77 -12.83 -6.05
N GLU A 15 -9.29 -12.42 -7.22
CA GLU A 15 -8.62 -12.69 -8.51
C GLU A 15 -7.30 -11.91 -8.60
N PHE A 16 -7.22 -10.76 -7.93
CA PHE A 16 -6.02 -9.94 -7.82
C PHE A 16 -5.29 -10.11 -6.48
N ASN A 17 -5.49 -11.23 -5.76
CA ASN A 17 -4.83 -11.46 -4.47
C ASN A 17 -5.08 -10.34 -3.44
N CYS A 18 -6.27 -9.71 -3.44
CA CYS A 18 -6.64 -8.61 -2.56
C CYS A 18 -7.71 -9.03 -1.55
N PHE A 19 -7.30 -9.23 -0.30
CA PHE A 19 -8.17 -9.79 0.75
C PHE A 19 -8.54 -8.78 1.85
N SER A 20 -7.91 -7.60 1.86
CA SER A 20 -8.33 -6.48 2.69
C SER A 20 -9.76 -6.05 2.37
N ASN A 21 -10.50 -5.52 3.35
CA ASN A 21 -11.85 -5.07 3.07
C ASN A 21 -11.82 -3.83 2.18
N LYS A 22 -12.81 -3.71 1.29
CA LYS A 22 -12.93 -2.56 0.41
C LYS A 22 -13.05 -1.29 1.26
N GLY A 23 -12.24 -0.28 0.96
CA GLY A 23 -12.16 0.96 1.73
C GLY A 23 -11.07 0.98 2.81
N ASP A 24 -10.48 -0.17 3.15
CA ASP A 24 -9.36 -0.20 4.11
C ASP A 24 -8.17 0.58 3.57
N TRP A 25 -7.52 1.33 4.45
CA TRP A 25 -6.25 1.98 4.15
C TRP A 25 -5.13 0.96 4.12
N LEU A 26 -4.24 1.09 3.14
CA LEU A 26 -3.18 0.14 2.90
C LEU A 26 -1.79 0.75 3.16
N TYR A 27 -0.93 -0.02 3.82
CA TYR A 27 0.50 0.27 3.91
C TYR A 27 1.33 -0.94 3.50
N ILE A 28 2.62 -0.73 3.24
CA ILE A 28 3.53 -1.80 2.81
C ILE A 28 3.66 -2.84 3.93
N ALA A 29 3.55 -4.11 3.57
CA ALA A 29 3.72 -5.20 4.51
C ALA A 29 5.16 -5.23 5.05
N ASN A 30 5.31 -5.62 6.31
CA ASN A 30 6.59 -5.93 6.92
C ASN A 30 6.84 -7.45 6.94
N ASN A 31 7.98 -7.85 7.51
CA ASN A 31 8.38 -9.25 7.61
C ASN A 31 7.55 -10.10 8.59
N LYS A 32 6.83 -9.47 9.52
CA LYS A 32 5.93 -10.14 10.49
C LYS A 32 4.48 -10.19 10.01
N ASP A 33 4.14 -9.44 8.96
CA ASP A 33 2.81 -9.46 8.39
C ASP A 33 2.53 -10.82 7.72
N THR A 34 1.27 -11.27 7.83
CA THR A 34 0.86 -12.57 7.30
C THR A 34 0.46 -12.47 5.84
N LYS A 35 0.89 -13.46 5.06
CA LYS A 35 0.40 -13.68 3.69
C LYS A 35 -0.85 -14.56 3.64
N LYS A 36 -1.41 -14.98 4.78
CA LYS A 36 -2.58 -15.87 4.80
C LYS A 36 -3.73 -15.23 4.02
N GLY A 37 -4.15 -15.88 2.95
CA GLY A 37 -5.08 -15.33 1.95
C GLY A 37 -4.42 -15.19 0.59
N LEU A 38 -3.19 -14.67 0.50
CA LEU A 38 -2.46 -14.61 -0.78
C LEU A 38 -1.96 -15.99 -1.20
N PHE A 39 -2.15 -16.27 -2.49
CA PHE A 39 -1.38 -17.32 -3.15
C PHE A 39 0.12 -17.01 -3.11
N ARG A 40 0.95 -18.02 -3.41
CA ARG A 40 2.41 -17.86 -3.41
C ARG A 40 2.84 -16.79 -4.42
N LEU A 41 3.04 -15.56 -3.93
CA LEU A 41 3.57 -14.46 -4.71
C LEU A 41 4.95 -14.84 -5.28
N VAL A 42 5.21 -14.38 -6.50
CA VAL A 42 6.54 -14.51 -7.09
C VAL A 42 7.54 -13.75 -6.22
N ASN A 43 8.78 -14.23 -6.11
CA ASN A 43 9.78 -13.73 -5.16
C ASN A 43 10.10 -12.22 -5.27
N TYR A 44 9.84 -11.61 -6.43
CA TYR A 44 10.04 -10.16 -6.64
C TYR A 44 8.80 -9.32 -6.25
N ILE A 45 7.64 -9.94 -6.05
CA ILE A 45 6.40 -9.25 -5.69
C ILE A 45 6.33 -9.13 -4.17
N HIS A 46 6.04 -7.92 -3.70
CA HIS A 46 5.67 -7.67 -2.32
C HIS A 46 4.18 -7.32 -2.24
N TYR A 47 3.68 -6.95 -1.06
CA TYR A 47 2.26 -6.73 -0.88
C TYR A 47 2.01 -5.63 0.15
N PHE A 48 0.79 -5.11 0.15
CA PHE A 48 0.28 -4.21 1.16
C PHE A 48 -0.55 -4.98 2.19
N VAL A 49 -0.83 -4.35 3.31
CA VAL A 49 -1.74 -4.84 4.35
C VAL A 49 -2.64 -3.71 4.82
N SER A 50 -3.85 -4.06 5.27
CA SER A 50 -4.76 -3.10 5.88
C SER A 50 -4.20 -2.56 7.19
N ILE A 51 -4.39 -1.26 7.43
CA ILE A 51 -3.94 -0.56 8.64
C ILE A 51 -5.04 -0.65 9.71
N ASN A 52 -5.43 -1.88 10.03
CA ASN A 52 -6.39 -2.24 11.06
C ASN A 52 -5.91 -3.49 11.79
N ASP A 53 -6.64 -3.88 12.82
CA ASP A 53 -6.38 -5.04 13.67
C ASP A 53 -6.32 -6.37 12.91
N GLN A 54 -6.96 -6.49 11.74
CA GLN A 54 -6.92 -7.72 10.94
C GLN A 54 -5.66 -7.83 10.07
N ARG A 55 -5.05 -6.70 9.69
CA ARG A 55 -3.87 -6.62 8.79
C ARG A 55 -3.96 -7.54 7.57
N MET A 56 -5.15 -7.56 6.96
CA MET A 56 -5.43 -8.39 5.80
C MET A 56 -4.59 -7.95 4.62
N PRO A 57 -3.98 -8.87 3.87
CA PRO A 57 -3.04 -8.54 2.81
C PRO A 57 -3.72 -8.28 1.45
N SER A 58 -3.07 -7.45 0.64
CA SER A 58 -3.48 -7.12 -0.74
C SER A 58 -2.28 -6.92 -1.67
N GLU A 59 -2.28 -7.58 -2.84
CA GLU A 59 -1.21 -7.40 -3.84
C GLU A 59 -1.21 -5.99 -4.47
N ILE A 60 -2.39 -5.41 -4.64
CA ILE A 60 -2.59 -4.07 -5.19
C ILE A 60 -3.46 -3.22 -4.26
N GLY A 61 -3.30 -1.91 -4.39
CA GLY A 61 -4.22 -0.93 -3.82
C GLY A 61 -4.56 0.12 -4.86
N VAL A 62 -5.59 0.92 -4.61
CA VAL A 62 -6.06 1.96 -5.53
C VAL A 62 -5.89 3.31 -4.87
N VAL A 63 -5.29 4.27 -5.59
CA VAL A 63 -5.15 5.64 -5.11
C VAL A 63 -6.53 6.28 -5.07
N LYS A 64 -6.91 6.81 -3.91
CA LYS A 64 -8.18 7.52 -3.74
C LYS A 64 -7.98 8.81 -2.97
N LYS A 65 -8.79 9.81 -3.28
CA LYS A 65 -8.88 11.01 -2.46
C LYS A 65 -9.60 10.68 -1.15
N ILE A 66 -9.07 11.14 -0.03
CA ILE A 66 -9.68 10.96 1.29
C ILE A 66 -10.42 12.22 1.73
N ASN A 67 -11.38 12.07 2.64
CA ASN A 67 -12.01 13.22 3.26
C ASN A 67 -11.02 13.88 4.24
N GLY A 68 -10.53 15.07 3.88
CA GLY A 68 -9.52 15.79 4.64
C GLY A 68 -8.09 15.48 4.17
N HIS A 69 -7.19 15.26 5.12
CA HIS A 69 -5.78 14.98 4.84
C HIS A 69 -5.18 14.08 5.91
N ILE A 70 -4.05 13.46 5.56
CA ILE A 70 -3.20 12.72 6.47
C ILE A 70 -1.76 13.21 6.38
N THR A 71 -1.04 13.12 7.48
CA THR A 71 0.40 13.33 7.57
C THR A 71 1.14 12.00 7.72
N ALA A 72 2.44 11.99 7.40
CA ALA A 72 3.27 10.81 7.56
C ALA A 72 3.29 10.29 9.01
N ARG A 73 3.28 11.19 10.00
CA ARG A 73 3.24 10.84 11.43
C ARG A 73 1.94 10.14 11.80
N GLU A 74 0.79 10.67 11.38
CA GLU A 74 -0.52 10.06 11.64
C GLU A 74 -0.61 8.66 11.02
N LEU A 75 -0.12 8.51 9.78
CA LEU A 75 -0.07 7.19 9.13
C LEU A 75 0.80 6.20 9.91
N ALA A 76 1.97 6.66 10.36
CA ALA A 76 2.88 5.85 11.16
C ALA A 76 2.23 5.42 12.49
N GLU A 77 1.53 6.34 13.17
CA GLU A 77 0.82 6.03 14.42
C GLU A 77 -0.30 5.00 14.20
N LEU A 78 -1.07 5.11 13.11
CA LEU A 78 -2.09 4.10 12.76
C LEU A 78 -1.46 2.73 12.48
N ASP A 79 -0.36 2.68 11.74
CA ASP A 79 0.35 1.43 11.46
C ASP A 79 1.03 0.83 12.71
N TYR A 80 1.53 1.64 13.63
CA TYR A 80 2.02 1.14 14.92
C TYR A 80 0.88 0.60 15.79
N LYS A 81 -0.24 1.32 15.91
CA LYS A 81 -1.42 0.89 16.67
C LYS A 81 -1.99 -0.43 16.16
N SER A 82 -2.16 -0.58 14.84
CA SER A 82 -2.64 -1.82 14.23
C SER A 82 -1.71 -3.03 14.43
N ARG A 83 -0.48 -2.80 14.91
CA ARG A 83 0.49 -3.86 15.27
C ARG A 83 0.69 -3.99 16.79
N GLU A 84 -0.13 -3.31 17.58
CA GLU A 84 0.00 -3.23 19.05
C GLU A 84 1.41 -2.80 19.49
N LYS A 85 2.05 -1.93 18.68
CA LYS A 85 3.39 -1.40 18.99
C LYS A 85 3.30 -0.14 19.83
N ASP A 86 4.27 0.03 20.72
CA ASP A 86 4.45 1.26 21.46
C ASP A 86 4.81 2.44 20.54
N LEU A 87 4.05 3.53 20.64
CA LEU A 87 4.24 4.77 19.88
C LEU A 87 5.49 5.54 20.29
N THR A 88 6.05 5.29 21.49
CA THR A 88 7.30 5.92 21.92
C THR A 88 8.50 5.48 21.07
N LEU A 89 8.39 4.33 20.41
CA LEU A 89 9.39 3.78 19.48
C LEU A 89 9.37 4.46 18.10
N LEU A 90 8.47 5.42 17.89
CA LEU A 90 8.27 6.09 16.60
C LEU A 90 9.22 7.29 16.49
N THR A 91 10.27 7.11 15.70
CA THR A 91 11.32 8.10 15.46
C THR A 91 11.07 8.89 14.18
N ASP A 92 11.66 10.09 14.08
CA ASP A 92 11.59 10.89 12.85
C ASP A 92 12.16 10.14 11.63
N GLU A 93 13.16 9.28 11.83
CA GLU A 93 13.69 8.44 10.76
C GLU A 93 12.64 7.44 10.26
N SER A 94 11.94 6.76 11.17
CA SER A 94 10.84 5.87 10.78
C SER A 94 9.69 6.60 10.10
N VAL A 95 9.41 7.86 10.48
CA VAL A 95 8.37 8.69 9.83
C VAL A 95 8.70 8.97 8.37
N LYS A 96 9.98 9.09 7.99
CA LYS A 96 10.39 9.33 6.60
C LYS A 96 9.96 8.21 5.65
N GLU A 97 9.87 6.97 6.11
CA GLU A 97 9.39 5.85 5.29
C GLU A 97 7.92 6.04 4.91
N TYR A 98 7.10 6.46 5.88
CA TYR A 98 5.68 6.79 5.66
C TYR A 98 5.52 8.04 4.79
N GLU A 99 6.39 9.04 4.95
CA GLU A 99 6.40 10.23 4.10
C GLU A 99 6.72 9.86 2.65
N TRP A 100 7.78 9.09 2.41
CA TRP A 100 8.14 8.59 1.09
C TRP A 100 6.97 7.82 0.44
N PHE A 101 6.30 6.95 1.20
CA PHE A 101 5.14 6.22 0.71
C PHE A 101 4.01 7.15 0.27
N LEU A 102 3.64 8.11 1.13
CA LEU A 102 2.58 9.08 0.85
C LEU A 102 2.94 9.97 -0.35
N GLU A 103 4.20 10.38 -0.51
CA GLU A 103 4.66 11.11 -1.69
C GLU A 103 4.45 10.30 -2.97
N LYS A 104 4.77 9.00 -2.96
CA LYS A 104 4.56 8.12 -4.13
C LYS A 104 3.09 7.96 -4.48
N VAL A 105 2.23 7.77 -3.48
CA VAL A 105 0.78 7.67 -3.65
C VAL A 105 0.21 8.99 -4.18
N ASN A 106 0.61 10.12 -3.59
CA ASN A 106 0.06 11.43 -3.93
C ASN A 106 0.58 12.00 -5.25
N ALA A 107 1.68 11.47 -5.79
CA ALA A 107 2.14 11.78 -7.14
C ALA A 107 1.28 11.14 -8.24
N GLN A 108 0.45 10.13 -7.93
CA GLN A 108 -0.39 9.44 -8.91
C GLN A 108 -1.79 10.08 -9.01
N PRO A 109 -2.44 10.04 -10.18
CA PRO A 109 -3.85 10.38 -10.30
C PRO A 109 -4.74 9.49 -9.42
N GLU A 110 -5.90 10.01 -9.05
CA GLU A 110 -6.95 9.20 -8.43
C GLU A 110 -7.36 8.03 -9.34
N HIS A 111 -7.81 6.94 -8.72
CA HIS A 111 -8.14 5.65 -9.33
C HIS A 111 -6.93 4.90 -9.94
N THR A 112 -5.71 5.36 -9.69
CA THR A 112 -4.51 4.64 -10.14
C THR A 112 -4.27 3.41 -9.28
N PRO A 113 -4.25 2.19 -9.85
CA PRO A 113 -3.83 1.02 -9.12
C PRO A 113 -2.31 1.03 -8.93
N MET A 114 -1.86 0.68 -7.73
CA MET A 114 -0.46 0.61 -7.34
C MET A 114 -0.11 -0.77 -6.78
N ALA A 115 1.15 -1.15 -6.96
CA ALA A 115 1.76 -2.37 -6.44
C ALA A 115 3.09 -2.03 -5.76
N VAL A 116 3.60 -2.99 -4.98
CA VAL A 116 4.94 -2.92 -4.39
C VAL A 116 5.77 -4.14 -4.78
N THR A 117 7.00 -3.91 -5.22
CA THR A 117 7.92 -4.95 -5.68
C THR A 117 9.31 -4.74 -5.13
N TRP A 118 10.07 -5.82 -5.00
CA TRP A 118 11.52 -5.77 -4.77
C TRP A 118 12.25 -5.49 -6.09
N LEU A 119 12.99 -4.39 -6.14
CA LEU A 119 13.94 -4.12 -7.20
C LEU A 119 15.32 -4.61 -6.75
N GLU A 120 15.87 -5.60 -7.46
CA GLU A 120 17.23 -6.06 -7.25
C GLU A 120 18.19 -5.17 -8.05
N LYS A 121 19.04 -4.41 -7.34
CA LYS A 121 20.21 -3.75 -7.92
C LYS A 121 21.39 -4.70 -7.77
N THR A 122 22.03 -5.07 -8.88
CA THR A 122 23.11 -6.06 -8.89
C THR A 122 24.51 -5.44 -8.98
N PHE A 123 24.62 -4.12 -9.20
CA PHE A 123 25.88 -3.41 -9.33
C PHE A 123 25.79 -1.99 -8.74
N PRO A 124 26.79 -1.51 -7.98
CA PRO A 124 28.05 -2.15 -7.60
C PRO A 124 27.95 -3.17 -6.44
N ARG A 125 26.79 -3.27 -5.77
CA ARG A 125 26.49 -4.28 -4.74
C ARG A 125 25.10 -4.87 -4.97
N LYS A 126 24.90 -6.12 -4.56
CA LYS A 126 23.57 -6.75 -4.56
C LYS A 126 22.72 -6.14 -3.44
N GLU A 127 21.77 -5.30 -3.81
CA GLU A 127 20.84 -4.64 -2.90
C GLU A 127 19.40 -4.88 -3.37
N LYS A 128 18.50 -5.07 -2.41
CA LYS A 128 17.06 -5.12 -2.67
C LYS A 128 16.42 -3.89 -2.09
N GLU A 129 15.76 -3.10 -2.94
CA GLU A 129 14.98 -1.96 -2.50
C GLU A 129 13.49 -2.20 -2.79
N LEU A 130 12.63 -1.68 -1.91
CA LEU A 130 11.20 -1.67 -2.15
C LEU A 130 10.84 -0.54 -3.10
N ARG A 131 10.02 -0.88 -4.09
CA ARG A 131 9.51 0.07 -5.06
C ARG A 131 7.99 0.04 -5.08
N VAL A 132 7.38 1.16 -4.72
CA VAL A 132 5.95 1.42 -4.92
C VAL A 132 5.75 2.06 -6.29
N HIS A 133 4.91 1.47 -7.13
CA HIS A 133 4.72 1.91 -8.51
C HIS A 133 3.31 1.63 -9.02
N LYS A 134 2.93 2.31 -10.10
CA LYS A 134 1.68 2.04 -10.82
C LYS A 134 1.67 0.60 -11.37
N LYS A 135 0.56 -0.11 -11.19
CA LYS A 135 0.29 -1.41 -11.82
C LYS A 135 -0.43 -1.19 -13.14
N PHE A 136 -0.02 -1.93 -14.17
CA PHE A 136 -0.67 -1.91 -15.47
C PHE A 136 -1.44 -3.22 -15.69
N PHE A 137 -2.64 -3.11 -16.26
CA PHE A 137 -3.51 -4.24 -16.60
C PHE A 137 -3.74 -4.25 -18.10
N THR A 138 -3.16 -5.23 -18.78
CA THR A 138 -3.28 -5.42 -20.23
C THR A 138 -4.47 -6.30 -20.62
N GLY A 139 -4.99 -7.12 -19.70
CA GLY A 139 -6.11 -8.03 -19.94
C GLY A 139 -7.50 -7.48 -19.59
N LEU A 140 -7.60 -6.25 -19.07
CA LEU A 140 -8.87 -5.64 -18.70
C LEU A 140 -9.27 -4.55 -19.71
N SER A 141 -10.54 -4.58 -20.10
CA SER A 141 -11.22 -3.54 -20.86
C SER A 141 -11.26 -2.22 -20.07
N LYS A 142 -11.71 -1.15 -20.72
CA LYS A 142 -11.83 0.15 -20.07
C LYS A 142 -12.95 0.14 -19.03
N GLU A 143 -14.05 -0.53 -19.34
CA GLU A 143 -15.24 -0.65 -18.51
C GLU A 143 -14.94 -1.45 -17.23
N GLU A 144 -14.27 -2.60 -17.36
CA GLU A 144 -13.85 -3.42 -16.19
C GLU A 144 -12.90 -2.63 -15.28
N LYS A 145 -11.96 -1.87 -15.84
CA LYS A 145 -11.06 -1.01 -15.04
C LYS A 145 -11.82 0.05 -14.26
N LYS A 146 -12.87 0.62 -14.85
CA LYS A 146 -13.70 1.60 -14.16
C LYS A 146 -14.45 0.97 -13.01
N GLU A 147 -15.10 -0.16 -13.24
CA GLU A 147 -15.84 -0.87 -12.20
C GLU A 147 -14.93 -1.27 -11.02
N LEU A 148 -13.72 -1.73 -11.32
CA LEU A 148 -12.75 -2.18 -10.32
C LEU A 148 -12.07 -1.03 -9.56
N PHE A 149 -11.79 0.10 -10.20
CA PHE A 149 -10.94 1.16 -9.61
C PHE A 149 -11.64 2.48 -9.33
N GLU A 150 -12.80 2.76 -9.93
CA GLU A 150 -13.56 4.02 -9.76
C GLU A 150 -14.71 3.88 -8.75
N PHE A 151 -14.58 2.98 -7.76
CA PHE A 151 -15.58 2.82 -6.69
C PHE A 151 -15.55 3.93 -5.63
N GLU A 152 -16.71 4.19 -5.01
CA GLU A 152 -16.80 4.98 -3.76
C GLU A 152 -16.46 4.11 -2.53
N PHE A 153 -15.90 4.71 -1.48
CA PHE A 153 -15.46 4.02 -0.26
C PHE A 153 -15.67 4.86 1.00
#